data_AF-A0AA95K9T0-F1
#
_entry.id   AF-A0AA95K9T0-F1
#
_cell.length_a   1.000
_cell.length_b   1.000
_cell.length_c   1.000
_cell.angle_alpha   90.00
_cell.angle_beta   90.00
_cell.angle_gamma   90.00
#
_symmetry.space_group_name_H-M   'P 1'
#
loop_
_entity.id
_entity.type
_entity.pdbx_description
1 polymer ?
#
loop_
_entity_poly.entity_id
_entity_poly.type
_entity_poly.pdbx_seq_one_letter_code
_entity_poly.pdbx_strand_id
1 'polypeptide(L)'
;MENVDWGLVVAVLSLIFTAIVSFLTIRYTKKSLEYTKKSTDIANKSLHAAQKSIETSIEIYNKQKKDNNLEKEESNKAKLKAIKKTIKFKLERNYILYKGIVNTFDAIKNDEVVEIDFQEFKFDDFVVSCSDGSTRSFNTNIKSICNSVELFYEIYLLNENFATKLIALNEQYIILENVLNIFLKLASNENYDNKFKIDMLRPIVILFYRGVVSYGDLLNSVYLECDDRNKSLSELYNKYFMI
;
A
#
# COMPACT_ATOMS: atom_id res chain seq x y z
N MET A 1 -67.53 -76.33 62.25
CA MET A 1 -67.15 -75.04 61.63
C MET A 1 -65.70 -74.82 62.01
N GLU A 2 -64.80 -74.95 61.04
CA GLU A 2 -63.35 -74.88 61.29
C GLU A 2 -62.95 -73.45 61.70
N ASN A 3 -62.27 -73.34 62.84
CA ASN A 3 -61.74 -72.08 63.35
C ASN A 3 -60.50 -71.70 62.54
N VAL A 4 -60.69 -70.82 61.56
CA VAL A 4 -59.57 -70.22 60.83
C VAL A 4 -58.78 -69.33 61.79
N ASP A 5 -57.49 -69.61 61.96
CA ASP A 5 -56.58 -68.77 62.74
C ASP A 5 -56.32 -67.46 61.98
N TRP A 6 -57.06 -66.44 62.36
CA TRP A 6 -56.98 -65.10 61.77
C TRP A 6 -55.59 -64.48 61.90
N GLY A 7 -54.78 -64.86 62.89
CA GLY A 7 -53.40 -64.41 63.01
C GLY A 7 -52.52 -64.91 61.87
N LEU A 8 -52.67 -66.19 61.50
CA LEU A 8 -51.98 -66.79 60.35
C LEU A 8 -52.42 -66.14 59.03
N VAL A 9 -53.73 -65.91 58.86
CA VAL A 9 -54.28 -65.29 57.64
C VAL A 9 -53.73 -63.87 57.45
N VAL A 10 -53.70 -63.07 58.53
CA VAL A 10 -53.14 -61.71 58.48
C VAL A 10 -51.64 -61.75 58.19
N ALA A 11 -50.89 -62.68 58.79
CA ALA A 11 -49.46 -62.83 58.52
C ALA A 11 -49.18 -63.21 57.06
N VAL A 12 -49.92 -64.16 56.49
CA VAL A 12 -49.79 -64.58 55.08
C VAL A 12 -50.16 -63.45 54.13
N LEU A 13 -51.26 -62.74 54.37
CA LEU A 13 -51.65 -61.56 53.57
C LEU A 13 -50.61 -60.43 53.66
N SER A 14 -50.03 -60.19 54.84
CA SER A 14 -48.96 -59.20 55.02
C SER A 14 -47.71 -59.60 54.22
N LEU A 15 -47.31 -60.86 54.26
CA LEU A 15 -46.16 -61.38 53.51
C LEU A 15 -46.36 -61.26 52.00
N ILE A 16 -47.56 -61.59 51.50
CA ILE A 16 -47.93 -61.45 50.09
C ILE A 16 -47.89 -59.97 49.68
N PHE A 17 -48.45 -59.08 50.50
CA PHE A 17 -48.41 -57.64 50.24
C PHE A 17 -46.97 -57.11 50.20
N THR A 18 -46.13 -57.46 51.17
CA THR A 18 -44.72 -57.05 51.19
C THR A 18 -43.95 -57.59 49.98
N ALA A 19 -44.21 -58.83 49.55
CA ALA A 19 -43.59 -59.42 48.37
C ALA A 19 -44.01 -58.70 47.08
N ILE A 20 -45.29 -58.37 46.91
CA ILE A 20 -45.81 -57.64 45.75
C ILE A 20 -45.23 -56.23 45.70
N VAL A 21 -45.24 -55.51 46.83
CA VAL A 21 -44.67 -54.15 46.91
C VAL A 21 -43.18 -54.18 46.58
N SER A 22 -42.42 -55.10 47.20
CA SER A 22 -40.97 -55.22 46.94
C SER A 22 -40.65 -55.54 45.47
N PHE A 23 -41.43 -56.43 44.84
CA PHE A 23 -41.28 -56.76 43.42
C PHE A 23 -41.56 -55.56 42.52
N LEU A 24 -42.63 -54.81 42.81
CA LEU A 24 -42.95 -53.57 42.09
C LEU A 24 -41.83 -52.53 42.27
N THR A 25 -41.34 -52.32 43.49
CA THR A 25 -40.25 -51.38 43.77
C THR A 25 -39.00 -51.73 42.98
N ILE A 26 -38.55 -52.99 43.00
CA ILE A 26 -37.38 -53.46 42.24
C ILE A 26 -37.58 -53.22 40.73
N ARG A 27 -38.78 -53.48 40.21
CA ARG A 27 -39.11 -53.27 38.80
C ARG A 27 -39.08 -51.79 38.42
N TYR A 28 -39.64 -50.92 39.25
CA TYR A 28 -39.60 -49.47 39.06
C TYR A 28 -38.17 -48.91 39.16
N THR A 29 -37.37 -49.37 40.13
CA THR A 29 -35.97 -48.94 40.28
C THR A 29 -35.12 -49.36 39.08
N LYS A 30 -35.26 -50.60 38.57
CA LYS A 30 -34.55 -51.03 37.35
C LYS A 30 -34.92 -50.17 36.14
N LYS A 31 -36.22 -49.89 35.96
CA LYS A 31 -36.72 -49.08 34.86
C LYS A 31 -36.23 -47.63 34.95
N SER A 32 -36.22 -47.07 36.17
CA SER A 32 -35.67 -45.73 36.46
C SER A 32 -34.18 -45.66 36.12
N LEU A 33 -33.38 -46.67 36.52
CA LEU A 33 -31.96 -46.72 36.21
C LEU A 33 -31.70 -46.76 34.69
N GLU A 34 -32.51 -47.51 33.94
CA GLU A 34 -32.41 -47.60 32.49
C GLU A 34 -32.75 -46.26 31.81
N TYR A 35 -33.77 -45.55 32.30
CA TYR A 35 -34.11 -44.21 31.83
C TYR A 35 -33.00 -43.20 32.14
N THR A 36 -32.42 -43.25 33.33
CA THR A 36 -31.26 -42.40 33.69
C THR A 36 -30.08 -42.68 32.76
N LYS A 37 -29.77 -43.95 32.49
CA LYS A 37 -28.68 -44.34 31.58
C LYS A 37 -28.92 -43.84 30.16
N LYS A 38 -30.14 -43.97 29.63
CA LYS A 38 -30.51 -43.42 28.31
C LYS A 38 -30.42 -41.90 28.29
N SER A 39 -30.89 -41.24 29.35
CA SER A 39 -30.82 -39.78 29.47
C SER A 39 -29.38 -39.28 29.52
N THR A 40 -28.48 -39.93 30.27
CA THR A 40 -27.05 -39.59 30.29
C THR A 40 -26.37 -39.84 28.94
N ASP A 41 -26.75 -40.91 28.25
CA ASP A 41 -26.18 -41.24 26.93
C ASP A 41 -26.63 -40.21 25.87
N ILE A 42 -27.89 -39.77 25.92
CA ILE A 42 -28.40 -38.66 25.10
C ILE A 42 -27.67 -37.37 25.43
N ALA A 43 -27.52 -37.03 26.72
CA ALA A 43 -26.81 -35.83 27.14
C ALA A 43 -25.34 -35.82 26.67
N ASN A 44 -24.64 -36.96 26.76
CA ASN A 44 -23.28 -37.10 26.24
C ASN A 44 -23.21 -36.95 24.71
N LYS A 45 -24.15 -37.56 23.99
CA LYS A 45 -24.25 -37.41 22.53
C LYS A 45 -24.54 -35.96 22.12
N SER A 46 -25.44 -35.28 22.84
CA SER A 46 -25.74 -33.86 22.64
C SER A 46 -24.53 -32.98 22.94
N LEU A 47 -23.79 -33.25 24.02
CA LEU A 47 -22.58 -32.50 24.38
C LEU A 47 -21.48 -32.69 23.34
N HIS A 48 -21.26 -33.93 22.87
CA HIS A 48 -20.31 -34.21 21.81
C HIS A 48 -20.71 -33.55 20.49
N ALA A 49 -22.00 -33.56 20.13
CA ALA A 49 -22.50 -32.88 18.95
C ALA A 49 -22.30 -31.36 19.05
N ALA A 50 -22.55 -30.77 20.22
CA ALA A 50 -22.32 -29.36 20.49
C ALA A 50 -20.84 -28.98 20.41
N GLN A 51 -19.94 -29.79 21.00
CA GLN A 51 -18.49 -29.61 20.88
C GLN A 51 -18.04 -29.63 19.42
N LYS A 52 -18.47 -30.64 18.65
CA LYS A 52 -18.14 -30.75 17.23
C LYS A 52 -18.67 -29.57 16.41
N SER A 53 -19.87 -29.08 16.73
CA SER A 53 -20.46 -27.90 16.10
C SER A 53 -19.63 -26.63 16.38
N ILE A 54 -19.17 -26.45 17.62
CA ILE A 54 -18.31 -25.33 18.01
C ILE A 54 -16.97 -25.41 17.30
N GLU A 55 -16.32 -26.57 17.29
CA GLU A 55 -15.05 -26.80 16.58
C GLU A 55 -15.17 -26.48 15.09
N THR A 56 -16.23 -26.98 14.44
CA THR A 56 -16.51 -26.70 13.03
C THR A 56 -16.73 -25.21 12.80
N SER A 57 -17.44 -24.53 13.70
CA SER A 57 -17.69 -23.08 13.59
C SER A 57 -16.40 -22.26 13.71
N ILE A 58 -15.50 -22.66 14.62
CA ILE A 58 -14.17 -22.04 14.78
C ILE A 58 -13.32 -22.27 13.53
N GLU A 59 -13.32 -23.49 12.98
CA GLU A 59 -12.59 -23.83 11.76
C GLU A 59 -13.08 -22.99 10.57
N ILE A 60 -14.40 -22.90 10.35
CA ILE A 60 -15.01 -22.08 9.30
C ILE A 60 -14.63 -20.62 9.48
N TYR A 61 -14.73 -20.07 10.68
CA TYR A 61 -14.37 -18.67 10.96
C TYR A 61 -12.89 -18.39 10.64
N ASN A 62 -11.99 -19.27 11.07
CA ASN A 62 -10.56 -19.12 10.81
C ASN A 62 -10.24 -19.20 9.31
N LYS A 63 -10.93 -20.09 8.58
CA LYS A 63 -10.80 -20.20 7.13
C LYS A 63 -11.28 -18.93 6.43
N GLN A 64 -12.47 -18.44 6.75
CA GLN A 64 -13.01 -17.19 6.20
C GLN A 64 -12.11 -15.98 6.49
N LYS A 65 -11.57 -15.89 7.71
CA LYS A 65 -10.62 -14.82 8.07
C LYS A 65 -9.36 -14.89 7.21
N LYS A 66 -8.84 -16.09 6.95
CA LYS A 66 -7.67 -16.29 6.09
C LYS A 66 -7.97 -15.92 4.64
N ASP A 67 -9.10 -16.38 4.10
CA ASP A 67 -9.52 -16.11 2.73
C ASP A 67 -9.72 -14.60 2.51
N ASN A 68 -10.42 -13.91 3.43
CA ASN A 68 -10.60 -12.45 3.40
C ASN A 68 -9.26 -11.69 3.46
N ASN A 69 -8.30 -12.17 4.25
CA ASN A 69 -6.98 -11.56 4.32
C ASN A 69 -6.21 -11.72 3.00
N LEU A 70 -6.28 -12.89 2.37
CA LEU A 70 -5.65 -13.15 1.07
C LEU A 70 -6.26 -12.27 -0.03
N GLU A 71 -7.59 -12.18 -0.11
CA GLU A 71 -8.28 -11.31 -1.06
C GLU A 71 -7.88 -9.83 -0.87
N LYS A 72 -7.77 -9.39 0.39
CA LYS A 72 -7.33 -8.03 0.72
C LYS A 72 -5.87 -7.78 0.30
N GLU A 73 -4.98 -8.74 0.53
CA GLU A 73 -3.58 -8.65 0.10
C GLU A 73 -3.45 -8.59 -1.43
N GLU A 74 -4.19 -9.41 -2.15
CA GLU A 74 -4.21 -9.39 -3.62
C GLU A 74 -4.77 -8.08 -4.17
N SER A 75 -5.88 -7.60 -3.58
CA SER A 75 -6.47 -6.30 -3.91
C SER A 75 -5.48 -5.15 -3.66
N ASN A 76 -4.80 -5.15 -2.51
CA ASN A 76 -3.78 -4.16 -2.18
C ASN A 76 -2.59 -4.19 -3.16
N LYS A 77 -2.13 -5.38 -3.56
CA LYS A 77 -1.08 -5.54 -4.58
C LYS A 77 -1.52 -4.98 -5.94
N ALA A 78 -2.74 -5.27 -6.37
CA ALA A 78 -3.29 -4.75 -7.62
C ALA A 78 -3.42 -3.22 -7.58
N LYS A 79 -3.89 -2.66 -6.46
CA LYS A 79 -4.01 -1.22 -6.22
C LYS A 79 -2.65 -0.53 -6.27
N LEU A 80 -1.66 -1.05 -5.55
CA LEU A 80 -0.29 -0.53 -5.56
C LEU A 80 0.32 -0.55 -6.96
N LYS A 81 0.10 -1.64 -7.72
CA LYS A 81 0.57 -1.76 -9.10
C LYS A 81 -0.05 -0.70 -10.02
N ALA A 82 -1.35 -0.43 -9.89
CA ALA A 82 -2.02 0.62 -10.64
C ALA A 82 -1.46 2.02 -10.32
N ILE A 83 -1.24 2.31 -9.03
CA ILE A 83 -0.65 3.58 -8.58
C ILE A 83 0.77 3.74 -9.14
N LYS A 84 1.63 2.73 -8.99
CA LYS A 84 3.00 2.73 -9.52
C LYS A 84 3.03 2.97 -11.03
N LYS A 85 2.10 2.39 -11.80
CA LYS A 85 1.98 2.64 -13.24
C LYS A 85 1.66 4.10 -13.57
N THR A 86 0.74 4.72 -12.82
CA THR A 86 0.41 6.15 -13.01
C THR A 86 1.58 7.06 -12.66
N ILE A 87 2.27 6.78 -11.56
CA ILE A 87 3.44 7.53 -11.11
C ILE A 87 4.60 7.38 -12.12
N LYS A 88 4.85 6.16 -12.61
CA LYS A 88 5.86 5.86 -13.63
C LYS A 88 5.77 6.79 -14.84
N PHE A 89 4.57 6.98 -15.39
CA PHE A 89 4.37 7.86 -16.54
C PHE A 89 4.71 9.32 -16.23
N LYS A 90 4.39 9.79 -15.01
CA LYS A 90 4.75 11.15 -14.58
C LYS A 90 6.26 11.30 -14.41
N LEU A 91 6.93 10.29 -13.85
CA LEU A 91 8.39 10.26 -13.69
C LEU A 91 9.10 10.33 -15.05
N GLU A 92 8.65 9.55 -16.04
CA GLU A 92 9.23 9.57 -17.39
C GLU A 92 9.13 10.97 -18.04
N ARG A 93 7.97 11.62 -17.90
CA ARG A 93 7.77 12.99 -18.41
C ARG A 93 8.67 14.00 -17.68
N ASN A 94 8.71 13.95 -16.34
CA ASN A 94 9.54 14.85 -15.56
C ASN A 94 11.04 14.64 -15.82
N TYR A 95 11.46 13.42 -16.15
CA TYR A 95 12.86 13.14 -16.47
C TYR A 95 13.31 13.81 -17.77
N ILE A 96 12.45 13.84 -18.79
CA ILE A 96 12.74 14.54 -20.06
C ILE A 96 12.96 16.03 -19.80
N LEU A 97 12.07 16.64 -19.01
CA LEU A 97 12.17 18.05 -18.62
C LEU A 97 13.45 18.31 -17.82
N TYR A 98 13.69 17.50 -16.79
CA TYR A 98 14.91 17.51 -15.99
C TYR A 98 16.19 17.44 -16.84
N LYS A 99 16.23 16.60 -17.88
CA LYS A 99 17.38 16.51 -18.77
C LYS A 99 17.65 17.80 -19.55
N GLY A 100 16.60 18.52 -19.98
CA GLY A 100 16.76 19.84 -20.57
C GLY A 100 17.44 20.84 -19.62
N ILE A 101 17.08 20.79 -18.33
CA ILE A 101 17.70 21.62 -17.27
C ILE A 101 19.17 21.31 -17.10
N VAL A 102 19.52 20.02 -16.92
CA VAL A 102 20.91 19.59 -16.74
C VAL A 102 21.76 20.03 -17.92
N ASN A 103 21.28 19.78 -19.15
CA ASN A 103 22.00 20.15 -20.36
C ASN A 103 22.22 21.66 -20.46
N THR A 104 21.26 22.47 -20.01
CA THR A 104 21.37 23.93 -19.98
C THR A 104 22.38 24.40 -18.93
N PHE A 105 22.31 23.82 -17.73
CA PHE A 105 23.22 24.15 -16.63
C PHE A 105 24.66 23.75 -16.98
N ASP A 106 24.86 22.62 -17.65
CA ASP A 106 26.17 22.20 -18.16
C ASP A 106 26.72 23.18 -19.22
N ALA A 107 25.88 23.68 -20.15
CA ALA A 107 26.30 24.66 -21.15
C ALA A 107 26.76 25.98 -20.51
N ILE A 108 25.99 26.50 -19.55
CA ILE A 108 26.33 27.73 -18.80
C ILE A 108 27.62 27.55 -17.99
N LYS A 109 27.82 26.37 -17.40
CA LYS A 109 29.03 26.04 -16.64
C LYS A 109 30.28 26.00 -17.54
N ASN A 110 30.12 25.65 -18.82
CA ASN A 110 31.22 25.46 -19.77
C ASN A 110 31.49 26.68 -20.67
N ASP A 111 30.92 27.85 -20.38
CA ASP A 111 31.12 29.11 -21.14
C ASP A 111 30.67 29.04 -22.62
N GLU A 112 29.66 28.21 -22.92
CA GLU A 112 29.03 28.21 -24.24
C GLU A 112 28.20 29.51 -24.42
N VAL A 113 28.21 30.13 -25.63
CA VAL A 113 27.50 31.40 -25.88
C VAL A 113 26.00 31.19 -25.81
N VAL A 114 25.40 31.63 -24.70
CA VAL A 114 23.97 31.48 -24.39
C VAL A 114 23.18 32.63 -24.99
N GLU A 115 22.39 32.34 -26.03
CA GLU A 115 21.31 33.22 -26.49
C GLU A 115 20.00 32.68 -25.93
N ILE A 116 19.37 33.44 -25.03
CA ILE A 116 18.10 33.07 -24.39
C ILE A 116 16.98 33.74 -25.18
N ASP A 117 16.35 32.99 -26.07
CA ASP A 117 15.15 33.46 -26.77
C ASP A 117 13.90 33.01 -25.99
N PHE A 118 13.17 33.99 -25.47
CA PHE A 118 11.87 33.77 -24.86
C PHE A 118 10.84 33.79 -25.99
N GLN A 119 10.43 32.62 -26.48
CA GLN A 119 9.34 32.59 -27.44
C GLN A 119 8.08 33.16 -26.78
N GLU A 120 7.47 34.11 -27.50
CA GLU A 120 6.33 34.93 -27.08
C GLU A 120 5.31 34.18 -26.21
N PHE A 121 5.11 34.72 -25.00
CA PHE A 121 4.00 34.49 -24.07
C PHE A 121 3.97 33.27 -23.13
N LYS A 122 5.02 32.47 -22.98
CA LYS A 122 5.15 31.62 -21.76
C LYS A 122 6.57 31.55 -21.24
N PHE A 123 6.73 31.91 -19.98
CA PHE A 123 7.90 31.67 -19.14
C PHE A 123 8.24 30.17 -18.97
N ASP A 124 7.47 29.30 -19.65
CA ASP A 124 7.51 27.85 -19.57
C ASP A 124 8.54 27.23 -20.52
N ASP A 125 8.99 27.94 -21.55
CA ASP A 125 9.93 27.44 -22.55
C ASP A 125 10.94 28.52 -22.94
N PHE A 126 12.24 28.24 -22.84
CA PHE A 126 13.29 29.09 -23.41
C PHE A 126 14.36 28.26 -24.08
N VAL A 127 15.02 28.81 -25.10
CA VAL A 127 16.05 28.10 -25.86
C VAL A 127 17.41 28.74 -25.56
N VAL A 128 18.43 27.90 -25.45
CA VAL A 128 19.84 28.28 -25.25
C VAL A 128 20.61 27.87 -26.50
N SER A 129 20.99 28.85 -27.30
CA SER A 129 22.05 28.66 -28.30
C SER A 129 23.36 28.39 -27.57
N CYS A 130 24.24 27.59 -28.15
CA CYS A 130 25.57 27.27 -27.62
C CYS A 130 26.63 27.72 -28.63
N SER A 131 27.87 27.92 -28.18
CA SER A 131 28.98 28.37 -29.05
C SER A 131 29.35 27.37 -30.14
N ASP A 132 28.97 26.11 -29.98
CA ASP A 132 29.12 25.06 -31.00
C ASP A 132 28.02 25.08 -32.07
N GLY A 133 27.09 26.04 -32.00
CA GLY A 133 25.94 26.16 -32.90
C GLY A 133 24.77 25.24 -32.54
N SER A 134 24.89 24.44 -31.48
CA SER A 134 23.77 23.64 -30.97
C SER A 134 22.75 24.51 -30.25
N THR A 135 21.51 24.04 -30.21
CA THR A 135 20.43 24.70 -29.47
C THR A 135 19.84 23.73 -28.45
N ARG A 136 19.72 24.19 -27.20
CA ARG A 136 19.21 23.42 -26.07
C ARG A 136 17.93 24.07 -25.59
N SER A 137 16.81 23.33 -25.64
CA SER A 137 15.53 23.83 -25.13
C SER A 137 15.40 23.51 -23.64
N PHE A 138 14.95 24.51 -22.90
CA PHE A 138 14.52 24.41 -21.51
C PHE A 138 12.99 24.45 -21.48
N ASN A 139 12.38 23.50 -20.77
CA ASN A 139 10.96 23.55 -20.41
C ASN A 139 10.83 23.55 -18.89
N THR A 140 10.23 24.60 -18.33
CA THR A 140 10.15 24.87 -16.88
C THR A 140 8.95 24.19 -16.23
N ASN A 141 8.05 23.59 -17.00
CA ASN A 141 6.80 23.01 -16.51
C ASN A 141 7.01 21.60 -15.94
N ILE A 142 8.04 21.42 -15.12
CA ILE A 142 8.16 20.25 -14.26
C ILE A 142 6.95 20.29 -13.33
N LYS A 143 6.23 19.18 -13.22
CA LYS A 143 5.08 19.09 -12.34
C LYS A 143 5.40 18.22 -11.15
N SER A 144 4.93 18.63 -9.98
CA SER A 144 4.89 17.72 -8.83
C SER A 144 4.24 16.39 -9.21
N ILE A 145 4.86 15.30 -8.77
CA ILE A 145 4.47 13.94 -9.13
C ILE A 145 3.20 13.55 -8.38
N CYS A 146 3.03 14.05 -7.15
CA CYS A 146 1.89 13.78 -6.29
C CYS A 146 1.54 15.01 -5.44
N ASN A 147 0.33 15.56 -5.57
CA ASN A 147 -0.11 16.72 -4.77
C ASN A 147 -1.25 16.39 -3.79
N SER A 148 -1.70 15.13 -3.73
CA SER A 148 -2.80 14.74 -2.85
C SER A 148 -2.25 14.08 -1.59
N VAL A 149 -2.59 14.65 -0.44
CA VAL A 149 -2.29 14.10 0.88
C VAL A 149 -2.97 12.73 1.05
N GLU A 150 -4.18 12.59 0.52
CA GLU A 150 -4.95 11.35 0.54
C GLU A 150 -4.23 10.24 -0.24
N LEU A 151 -3.69 10.55 -1.42
CA LEU A 151 -2.92 9.61 -2.21
C LEU A 151 -1.63 9.20 -1.50
N PHE A 152 -0.94 10.13 -0.81
CA PHE A 152 0.23 9.79 -0.01
C PHE A 152 -0.09 8.84 1.14
N TYR A 153 -1.14 9.14 1.89
CA TYR A 153 -1.59 8.29 2.98
C TYR A 153 -1.97 6.89 2.49
N GLU A 154 -2.67 6.82 1.35
CA GLU A 154 -3.02 5.56 0.72
C GLU A 154 -1.77 4.76 0.30
N ILE A 155 -0.79 5.41 -0.34
CA ILE A 155 0.46 4.74 -0.72
C ILE A 155 1.23 4.29 0.52
N TYR A 156 1.27 5.10 1.58
CA TYR A 156 1.93 4.75 2.83
C TYR A 156 1.35 3.47 3.45
N LEU A 157 0.02 3.34 3.48
CA LEU A 157 -0.66 2.13 3.95
C LEU A 157 -0.37 0.89 3.08
N LEU A 158 -0.08 1.07 1.80
CA LEU A 158 0.21 -0.01 0.86
C LEU A 158 1.70 -0.38 0.81
N ASN A 159 2.59 0.61 0.92
CA ASN A 159 4.03 0.50 0.85
C ASN A 159 4.72 1.77 1.40
N GLU A 160 5.09 1.71 2.67
CA GLU A 160 5.77 2.79 3.41
C GLU A 160 7.06 3.27 2.72
N ASN A 161 7.96 2.35 2.35
CA ASN A 161 9.23 2.68 1.72
C ASN A 161 9.05 3.46 0.42
N PHE A 162 8.06 3.08 -0.39
CA PHE A 162 7.75 3.79 -1.63
C PHE A 162 7.15 5.17 -1.36
N ALA A 163 6.30 5.31 -0.34
CA ALA A 163 5.76 6.61 0.08
C ALA A 163 6.86 7.57 0.53
N THR A 164 7.79 7.13 1.37
CA THR A 164 8.91 7.96 1.86
C THR A 164 9.79 8.46 0.71
N LYS A 165 10.09 7.60 -0.26
CA LYS A 165 10.83 8.00 -1.47
C LYS A 165 10.09 9.05 -2.30
N LEU A 166 8.77 8.93 -2.44
CA LEU A 166 7.95 9.92 -3.15
C LEU A 166 7.89 11.27 -2.43
N ILE A 167 7.82 11.27 -1.09
CA ILE A 167 7.86 12.50 -0.29
C ILE A 167 9.20 13.21 -0.50
N ALA A 168 10.31 12.49 -0.37
CA ALA A 168 11.64 13.06 -0.61
C ALA A 168 11.79 13.62 -2.03
N LEU A 169 11.24 12.94 -3.04
CA LEU A 169 11.26 13.42 -4.41
C LEU A 169 10.45 14.71 -4.59
N ASN A 170 9.29 14.81 -3.94
CA ASN A 170 8.47 16.02 -3.96
C ASN A 170 9.13 17.20 -3.24
N GLU A 171 9.80 16.96 -2.12
CA GLU A 171 10.58 17.99 -1.42
C GLU A 171 11.70 18.54 -2.33
N GLN A 172 12.42 17.66 -3.01
CA GLN A 172 13.46 18.06 -3.96
C GLN A 172 12.89 18.75 -5.20
N TYR A 173 11.68 18.37 -5.65
CA TYR A 173 10.97 19.10 -6.70
C TYR A 173 10.74 20.55 -6.29
N ILE A 174 10.25 20.82 -5.07
CA ILE A 174 10.01 22.19 -4.59
C ILE A 174 11.31 23.00 -4.56
N ILE A 175 12.41 22.38 -4.10
CA ILE A 175 13.74 23.02 -4.10
C ILE A 175 14.15 23.37 -5.53
N LEU A 176 14.04 22.42 -6.46
CA LEU A 176 14.38 22.61 -7.86
C LEU A 176 13.53 23.72 -8.49
N GLU A 177 12.20 23.69 -8.32
CA GLU A 177 11.27 24.70 -8.83
C GLU A 177 11.65 26.10 -8.35
N ASN A 178 11.97 26.27 -7.07
CA ASN A 178 12.41 27.55 -6.53
C ASN A 178 13.73 28.04 -7.13
N VAL A 179 14.70 27.14 -7.30
CA VAL A 179 15.98 27.45 -7.97
C VAL A 179 15.74 27.91 -9.41
N LEU A 180 14.89 27.21 -10.14
CA LEU A 180 14.57 27.54 -11.52
C LEU A 180 13.85 28.89 -11.63
N ASN A 181 12.89 29.16 -10.74
CA ASN A 181 12.20 30.45 -10.72
C ASN A 181 13.18 31.62 -10.48
N ILE A 182 14.16 31.45 -9.59
CA ILE A 182 15.22 32.44 -9.37
C ILE A 182 16.06 32.60 -10.63
N PHE A 183 16.51 31.48 -11.21
CA PHE A 183 17.32 31.47 -12.44
C PHE A 183 16.63 32.22 -13.58
N LEU A 184 15.36 31.88 -13.83
CA LEU A 184 14.57 32.47 -14.90
C LEU A 184 14.35 33.97 -14.70
N LYS A 185 14.02 34.39 -13.47
CA LYS A 185 13.83 35.81 -13.13
C LYS A 185 15.07 36.66 -13.40
N LEU A 186 16.25 36.07 -13.20
CA LEU A 186 17.53 36.73 -13.46
C LEU A 186 17.86 36.75 -14.95
N ALA A 187 17.63 35.64 -15.65
CA ALA A 187 17.83 35.52 -17.09
C ALA A 187 16.91 36.47 -17.89
N SER A 188 15.68 36.67 -17.42
CA SER A 188 14.67 37.50 -18.08
C SER A 188 14.82 39.00 -17.81
N ASN A 189 15.79 39.44 -17.01
CA ASN A 189 15.93 40.87 -16.71
C ASN A 189 16.57 41.60 -17.91
N GLU A 190 15.78 42.44 -18.59
CA GLU A 190 16.19 43.21 -19.77
C GLU A 190 17.28 44.25 -19.49
N ASN A 191 17.50 44.62 -18.22
CA ASN A 191 18.50 45.62 -17.84
C ASN A 191 19.95 45.10 -17.83
N TYR A 192 20.16 43.81 -18.09
CA TYR A 192 21.48 43.19 -18.12
C TYR A 192 21.86 42.81 -19.54
N ASP A 193 23.09 43.14 -19.94
CA ASP A 193 23.65 42.57 -21.17
C ASP A 193 23.88 41.05 -21.00
N ASN A 194 23.95 40.33 -22.12
CA ASN A 194 24.08 38.86 -22.10
C ASN A 194 25.35 38.37 -21.39
N LYS A 195 26.44 39.14 -21.45
CA LYS A 195 27.70 38.77 -20.79
C LYS A 195 27.58 38.88 -19.27
N PHE A 196 26.99 39.98 -18.79
CA PHE A 196 26.69 40.20 -17.38
C PHE A 196 25.71 39.15 -16.84
N LYS A 197 24.68 38.77 -17.63
CA LYS A 197 23.77 37.67 -17.27
C LYS A 197 24.52 36.37 -17.07
N ILE A 198 25.38 35.97 -18.01
CA ILE A 198 26.16 34.73 -17.92
C ILE A 198 27.09 34.75 -16.71
N ASP A 199 27.82 35.85 -16.50
CA ASP A 199 28.76 35.98 -15.38
C ASP A 199 28.06 35.95 -14.01
N MET A 200 26.81 36.43 -13.93
CA MET A 200 25.98 36.35 -12.73
C MET A 200 25.30 34.99 -12.55
N LEU A 201 24.83 34.35 -13.63
CA LEU A 201 24.13 33.06 -13.60
C LEU A 201 25.09 31.90 -13.34
N ARG A 202 26.35 32.00 -13.74
CA ARG A 202 27.37 30.96 -13.56
C ARG A 202 27.56 30.54 -12.09
N PRO A 203 27.86 31.43 -11.13
CA PRO A 203 28.00 31.04 -9.73
C PRO A 203 26.70 30.45 -9.15
N ILE A 204 25.54 30.95 -9.60
CA ILE A 204 24.22 30.43 -9.21
C ILE A 204 24.03 28.99 -9.69
N VAL A 205 24.29 28.72 -10.98
CA VAL A 205 24.24 27.38 -11.56
C VAL A 205 25.18 26.43 -10.83
N ILE A 206 26.43 26.84 -10.57
CA ILE A 206 27.41 26.03 -9.84
C ILE A 206 26.92 25.68 -8.43
N LEU A 207 26.37 26.67 -7.70
CA LEU A 207 25.84 26.47 -6.35
C LEU A 207 24.68 25.47 -6.32
N PHE A 208 23.78 25.54 -7.31
CA PHE A 208 22.57 24.74 -7.33
C PHE A 208 22.69 23.43 -8.11
N TYR A 209 23.77 23.22 -8.87
CA TYR A 209 23.99 22.03 -9.69
C TYR A 209 23.86 20.73 -8.89
N ARG A 210 24.36 20.72 -7.64
CA ARG A 210 24.24 19.57 -6.74
C ARG A 210 22.79 19.22 -6.42
N GLY A 211 21.92 20.22 -6.23
CA GLY A 211 20.49 20.01 -6.00
C GLY A 211 19.79 19.44 -7.24
N VAL A 212 20.16 19.94 -8.42
CA VAL A 212 19.68 19.41 -9.70
C VAL A 212 20.05 17.93 -9.85
N VAL A 213 21.33 17.58 -9.66
CA VAL A 213 21.79 16.18 -9.72
C VAL A 213 21.07 15.30 -8.70
N SER A 214 20.93 15.77 -7.45
CA SER A 214 20.22 15.04 -6.39
C SER A 214 18.76 14.75 -6.74
N TYR A 215 18.07 15.68 -7.41
CA TYR A 215 16.72 15.45 -7.90
C TYR A 215 16.69 14.34 -8.95
N GLY A 216 17.64 14.33 -9.88
CA GLY A 216 17.77 13.27 -10.89
C GLY A 216 17.98 11.89 -10.29
N ASP A 217 18.85 11.77 -9.28
CA ASP A 217 19.13 10.50 -8.59
C ASP A 217 17.88 9.96 -7.87
N LEU A 218 17.16 10.83 -7.16
CA LEU A 218 15.89 10.48 -6.51
C LEU A 218 14.83 10.09 -7.53
N LEU A 219 14.71 10.85 -8.62
CA LEU A 219 13.72 10.59 -9.66
C LEU A 219 13.95 9.21 -10.31
N ASN A 220 15.21 8.83 -10.53
CA ASN A 220 15.56 7.48 -10.99
C ASN A 220 15.33 6.40 -9.92
N SER A 221 15.62 6.68 -8.64
CA SER A 221 15.36 5.75 -7.54
C SER A 221 13.87 5.41 -7.39
N VAL A 222 12.99 6.42 -7.48
CA VAL A 222 11.53 6.20 -7.44
C VAL A 222 11.04 5.50 -8.71
N TYR A 223 11.66 5.77 -9.85
CA TYR A 223 11.33 5.07 -11.10
C TYR A 223 11.60 3.57 -11.03
N LEU A 224 12.74 3.16 -10.49
CA LEU A 224 13.09 1.75 -10.34
C LEU A 224 12.13 0.99 -9.42
N GLU A 225 11.53 1.67 -8.43
CA GLU A 225 10.43 1.10 -7.64
C GLU A 225 9.15 0.89 -8.45
N CYS A 226 8.97 1.61 -9.56
CA CYS A 226 7.79 1.55 -10.41
C CYS A 226 7.96 0.67 -11.66
N ASP A 227 9.19 0.45 -12.14
CA ASP A 227 9.46 -0.36 -13.33
C ASP A 227 10.03 -1.73 -12.98
N ASP A 228 9.21 -2.77 -13.14
CA ASP A 228 9.58 -4.18 -12.91
C ASP A 228 10.74 -4.67 -13.80
N ARG A 229 11.16 -3.87 -14.80
CA ARG A 229 12.20 -4.22 -15.77
C ARG A 229 13.60 -3.73 -15.37
N ASN A 230 13.75 -3.05 -14.24
CA ASN A 230 15.02 -2.49 -13.73
C ASN A 230 15.77 -1.62 -14.75
N LYS A 231 15.05 -0.96 -15.67
CA LYS A 231 15.67 -0.03 -16.62
C LYS A 231 15.77 1.33 -15.96
N SER A 232 16.92 1.97 -16.09
CA SER A 232 17.07 3.35 -15.62
C SER A 232 16.35 4.32 -16.55
N LEU A 233 16.01 5.50 -16.04
CA LEU A 233 15.42 6.56 -16.86
C LEU A 233 16.38 7.09 -17.94
N SER A 234 17.69 7.05 -17.69
CA SER A 234 18.71 7.40 -18.68
C SER A 234 18.72 6.45 -19.88
N GLU A 235 18.59 5.14 -19.63
CA GLU A 235 18.48 4.14 -20.70
C GLU A 235 17.24 4.35 -21.57
N LEU A 236 16.11 4.72 -20.96
CA LEU A 236 14.89 5.03 -21.69
C LEU A 236 15.03 6.30 -22.51
N TYR A 237 15.55 7.37 -21.92
CA TYR A 237 15.73 8.64 -22.61
C TYR A 237 16.64 8.50 -23.84
N ASN A 238 17.79 7.84 -23.70
CA ASN A 238 18.72 7.63 -24.81
C ASN A 238 18.08 6.81 -25.95
N LYS A 239 17.15 5.92 -25.64
CA LYS A 239 16.45 5.11 -26.64
C LYS A 239 15.42 5.92 -27.46
N TYR A 240 14.78 6.91 -26.84
CA TYR A 240 13.64 7.62 -27.43
C TYR A 240 13.95 9.03 -27.92
N PHE A 241 15.02 9.66 -27.45
CA PHE A 241 15.30 11.09 -27.69
C PHE A 241 16.70 11.40 -28.27
N MET A 242 17.57 10.40 -28.49
CA MET A 242 18.83 10.58 -29.24
C MET A 242 18.77 9.95 -30.65
N ILE A 243 17.73 10.30 -31.42
CA ILE A 243 17.71 10.10 -32.88
C ILE A 243 18.02 11.45 -33.54
#